data_AF-J1Q4Q8-F1
#
_entry.id   AF-J1Q4Q8-F1
#
_cell.length_a   1.000
_cell.length_b   1.000
_cell.length_c   1.000
_cell.angle_alpha   90.00
_cell.angle_beta   90.00
_cell.angle_gamma   90.00
#
_symmetry.space_group_name_H-M   'P 1'
#
loop_
_entity.id
_entity.type
_entity.pdbx_description
1 polymer ?
#
loop_
_entity_poly.entity_id
_entity_poly.type
_entity_poly.pdbx_seq_one_letter_code
_entity_poly.pdbx_strand_id
1 'polypeptide(L)'
;MKKFYSVILSAAMCFSMSANAAIIAVFGNNSNLSVTSFLTANGHTVTNFGSAAPTAAQLAGVNAVIALRADGNDAVRDFVLAGGLLITEWSAAEWTLDIANLLNADGGTNSFIGSNTPVTLTAAGLALNLGMGLPNPYSDGPRTEFQWTLSNIGAGVDILATIPGNTPAIIGGQSGSGYTLINSLDWADSFPESASASGTWLLNALNLVRSEPNPVPAPATLVLLLIGLVGITAARSNKK
;
A
#
# COMPACT_ATOMS: atom_id res chain seq x y z
N MET A 1 32.36 -48.50 24.56
CA MET A 1 31.19 -48.02 23.79
C MET A 1 30.99 -46.55 24.10
N LYS A 2 31.21 -45.66 23.13
CA LYS A 2 31.06 -44.20 23.29
C LYS A 2 29.59 -43.84 23.06
N LYS A 3 28.91 -43.29 24.07
CA LYS A 3 27.58 -42.70 23.92
C LYS A 3 27.75 -41.19 23.71
N PHE A 4 27.47 -40.76 22.49
CA PHE A 4 27.27 -39.35 22.14
C PHE A 4 25.98 -38.87 22.80
N TYR A 5 26.06 -37.83 23.62
CA TYR A 5 24.89 -37.04 23.99
C TYR A 5 24.72 -35.93 22.96
N SER A 6 23.72 -36.09 22.11
CA SER A 6 23.28 -35.08 21.15
C SER A 6 22.67 -33.90 21.90
N VAL A 7 23.31 -32.74 21.78
CA VAL A 7 22.73 -31.45 22.16
C VAL A 7 21.69 -31.10 21.08
N ILE A 8 20.41 -31.19 21.40
CA ILE A 8 19.35 -30.61 20.57
C ILE A 8 19.21 -29.16 21.02
N LEU A 9 19.82 -28.25 20.25
CA LEU A 9 19.62 -26.82 20.37
C LEU A 9 18.34 -26.46 19.61
N SER A 10 17.21 -26.39 20.31
CA SER A 10 15.97 -25.83 19.76
C SER A 10 16.12 -24.31 19.68
N ALA A 11 16.66 -23.81 18.57
CA ALA A 11 16.62 -22.40 18.23
C ALA A 11 15.32 -22.11 17.47
N ALA A 12 14.49 -21.25 18.06
CA ALA A 12 13.23 -20.78 17.52
C ALA A 12 13.39 -20.27 16.07
N MET A 13 12.73 -20.95 15.13
CA MET A 13 12.38 -20.33 13.85
C MET A 13 11.05 -19.59 14.03
N CYS A 14 11.10 -18.48 14.77
CA CYS A 14 10.16 -17.41 14.49
C CYS A 14 10.63 -16.79 13.18
N PHE A 15 10.02 -17.20 12.06
CA PHE A 15 10.04 -16.38 10.86
C PHE A 15 9.27 -15.11 11.22
N SER A 16 9.96 -14.08 11.72
CA SER A 16 9.50 -12.73 11.50
C SER A 16 9.54 -12.55 9.99
N MET A 17 8.38 -12.59 9.33
CA MET A 17 8.21 -11.87 8.08
C MET A 17 8.62 -10.44 8.41
N SER A 18 9.84 -10.06 8.08
CA SER A 18 10.26 -8.67 8.15
C SER A 18 9.43 -7.95 7.10
N ALA A 19 8.24 -7.48 7.48
CA ALA A 19 7.53 -6.48 6.71
C ALA A 19 8.48 -5.29 6.63
N ASN A 20 9.13 -5.09 5.48
CA ASN A 20 9.93 -3.91 5.27
C ASN A 20 8.98 -2.71 5.30
N ALA A 21 9.13 -1.87 6.33
CA ALA A 21 8.40 -0.63 6.50
C ALA A 21 8.53 0.23 5.23
N ALA A 22 7.41 0.62 4.62
CA ALA A 22 7.42 1.63 3.57
C ALA A 22 7.47 3.04 4.19
N ILE A 23 8.15 3.97 3.53
CA ILE A 23 8.11 5.39 3.85
C ILE A 23 6.97 6.02 3.06
N ILE A 24 5.93 6.49 3.76
CA ILE A 24 4.68 6.94 3.17
C ILE A 24 4.48 8.43 3.46
N ALA A 25 4.20 9.20 2.42
CA ALA A 25 3.70 10.56 2.54
C ALA A 25 2.17 10.52 2.55
N VAL A 26 1.53 11.14 3.54
CA VAL A 26 0.07 11.31 3.60
C VAL A 26 -0.22 12.81 3.60
N PHE A 27 -1.13 13.26 2.73
CA PHE A 27 -1.60 14.64 2.72
C PHE A 27 -3.09 14.72 2.40
N GLY A 28 -3.64 15.89 2.67
CA GLY A 28 -5.04 16.21 2.45
C GLY A 28 -5.87 16.23 3.72
N ASN A 29 -7.19 16.26 3.53
CA ASN A 29 -8.15 16.52 4.58
C ASN A 29 -8.95 15.26 4.90
N ASN A 30 -9.47 15.25 6.13
CA ASN A 30 -10.29 14.18 6.68
C ASN A 30 -9.53 12.86 6.87
N SER A 31 -9.74 12.19 8.00
CA SER A 31 -9.11 10.90 8.32
C SER A 31 -7.56 10.85 8.29
N ASN A 32 -6.84 11.94 8.01
CA ASN A 32 -5.38 11.94 7.83
C ASN A 32 -4.62 11.45 9.07
N LEU A 33 -5.03 11.89 10.27
CA LEU A 33 -4.45 11.43 11.53
C LEU A 33 -4.74 9.94 11.75
N SER A 34 -5.96 9.49 11.49
CA SER A 34 -6.36 8.10 11.66
C SER A 34 -5.66 7.16 10.68
N VAL A 35 -5.53 7.55 9.41
CA VAL A 35 -4.74 6.82 8.39
C VAL A 35 -3.27 6.77 8.80
N THR A 36 -2.71 7.89 9.27
CA THR A 36 -1.33 7.93 9.78
C THR A 36 -1.11 6.98 10.95
N SER A 37 -2.03 6.99 11.92
CA SER A 37 -2.00 6.09 13.08
C SER A 37 -2.12 4.63 12.66
N PHE A 38 -3.06 4.30 11.77
CA PHE A 38 -3.26 2.95 11.24
C PHE A 38 -2.00 2.42 10.54
N LEU A 39 -1.40 3.22 9.66
CA LEU A 39 -0.20 2.82 8.92
C LEU A 39 1.01 2.66 9.84
N THR A 40 1.16 3.55 10.82
CA THR A 40 2.23 3.46 11.84
C THR A 40 2.06 2.20 12.70
N ALA A 41 0.83 1.89 13.12
CA ALA A 41 0.51 0.67 13.86
C ALA A 41 0.80 -0.61 13.05
N ASN A 42 0.73 -0.53 11.72
CA ASN A 42 1.09 -1.60 10.79
C ASN A 42 2.57 -1.57 10.35
N GLY A 43 3.41 -0.80 11.04
CA GLY A 43 4.87 -0.84 10.89
C GLY A 43 5.41 0.02 9.74
N HIS A 44 4.64 0.94 9.19
CA HIS A 44 5.13 1.90 8.19
C HIS A 44 5.71 3.16 8.85
N THR A 45 6.66 3.81 8.15
CA THR A 45 7.13 5.15 8.51
C THR A 45 6.28 6.16 7.77
N VAL A 46 5.53 7.00 8.47
CA VAL A 46 4.56 7.92 7.85
C VAL A 46 4.93 9.37 8.13
N THR A 47 4.96 10.20 7.09
CA THR A 47 5.02 11.66 7.23
C THR A 47 3.67 12.25 6.81
N ASN A 48 3.00 12.91 7.74
CA ASN A 48 1.74 13.61 7.49
C ASN A 48 2.02 15.09 7.19
N PHE A 49 1.62 15.55 6.00
CA PHE A 49 1.81 16.93 5.54
C PHE A 49 0.58 17.83 5.79
N GLY A 50 -0.40 17.35 6.54
CA GLY A 50 -1.65 18.06 6.78
C GLY A 50 -2.41 18.26 5.47
N SER A 51 -3.07 19.41 5.32
CA SER A 51 -3.87 19.74 4.13
C SER A 51 -3.05 20.08 2.88
N ALA A 52 -1.73 20.28 3.01
CA ALA A 52 -0.89 20.73 1.91
C ALA A 52 -0.22 19.56 1.18
N ALA A 53 -0.26 19.57 -0.15
CA ALA A 53 0.49 18.63 -0.96
C ALA A 53 2.01 18.81 -0.74
N PRO A 54 2.78 17.71 -0.63
CA PRO A 54 4.21 17.77 -0.36
C PRO A 54 5.01 18.38 -1.51
N THR A 55 6.15 18.97 -1.18
CA THR A 55 7.14 19.47 -2.15
C THR A 55 8.07 18.36 -2.62
N ALA A 56 8.80 18.58 -3.72
CA ALA A 56 9.75 17.59 -4.25
C ALA A 56 10.83 17.18 -3.23
N ALA A 57 11.34 18.13 -2.43
CA ALA A 57 12.32 17.83 -1.39
C ALA A 57 11.74 16.94 -0.28
N GLN A 58 10.44 17.09 0.03
CA GLN A 58 9.74 16.28 1.03
C GLN A 58 9.40 14.87 0.51
N LEU A 59 9.37 14.68 -0.80
CA LEU A 59 9.15 13.37 -1.44
C LEU A 59 10.43 12.56 -1.65
N ALA A 60 11.59 13.13 -1.35
CA ALA A 60 12.87 12.43 -1.46
C ALA A 60 12.90 11.18 -0.55
N GLY A 61 13.06 10.00 -1.15
CA GLY A 61 13.10 8.72 -0.42
C GLY A 61 11.73 8.18 0.01
N VAL A 62 10.63 8.86 -0.35
CA VAL A 62 9.27 8.36 -0.14
C VAL A 62 9.00 7.20 -1.11
N ASN A 63 8.27 6.18 -0.64
CA ASN A 63 7.88 5.01 -1.43
C ASN A 63 6.48 5.17 -2.02
N ALA A 64 5.56 5.74 -1.24
CA ALA A 64 4.18 5.95 -1.67
C ALA A 64 3.65 7.28 -1.14
N VAL A 65 2.75 7.88 -1.91
CA VAL A 65 1.96 9.05 -1.53
C VAL A 65 0.49 8.62 -1.44
N ILE A 66 -0.16 9.02 -0.35
CA ILE A 66 -1.62 8.88 -0.18
C ILE A 66 -2.23 10.27 -0.15
N ALA A 67 -3.11 10.55 -1.11
CA ALA A 67 -3.85 11.80 -1.22
C ALA A 67 -5.29 11.60 -0.71
N LEU A 68 -5.66 12.34 0.34
CA LEU A 68 -6.97 12.25 1.01
C LEU A 68 -7.79 13.50 0.72
N ARG A 69 -8.87 13.38 -0.09
CA ARG A 69 -9.77 14.50 -0.43
C ARG A 69 -9.09 15.82 -0.77
N ALA A 70 -7.97 15.77 -1.49
CA ALA A 70 -7.16 16.95 -1.75
C ALA A 70 -6.43 16.84 -3.09
N ASP A 71 -6.32 17.99 -3.74
CA ASP A 71 -5.54 18.15 -4.95
C ASP A 71 -4.05 18.02 -4.64
N GLY A 72 -3.35 17.30 -5.50
CA GLY A 72 -1.89 17.26 -5.51
C GLY A 72 -1.27 18.51 -6.15
N ASN A 73 0.00 18.39 -6.50
CA ASN A 73 0.76 19.42 -7.20
C ASN A 73 1.73 18.76 -8.20
N ASP A 74 2.49 19.57 -8.93
CA ASP A 74 3.48 19.06 -9.89
C ASP A 74 4.51 18.12 -9.24
N ALA A 75 4.92 18.37 -7.98
CA ALA A 75 5.88 17.50 -7.31
C ALA A 75 5.32 16.10 -7.04
N VAL A 76 4.02 15.99 -6.67
CA VAL A 76 3.34 14.70 -6.51
C VAL A 76 3.22 13.99 -7.87
N ARG A 77 2.84 14.72 -8.93
CA ARG A 77 2.76 14.14 -10.28
C ARG A 77 4.13 13.61 -10.73
N ASP A 78 5.17 14.43 -10.62
CA ASP A 78 6.52 14.09 -11.07
C ASP A 78 7.12 12.94 -10.24
N PHE A 79 6.79 12.85 -8.94
CA PHE A 79 7.12 11.69 -8.10
C PHE A 79 6.55 10.38 -8.66
N VAL A 80 5.28 10.37 -9.06
CA VAL A 80 4.66 9.19 -9.67
C VAL A 80 5.33 8.87 -10.99
N LEU A 81 5.47 9.85 -11.88
CA LEU A 81 6.10 9.65 -13.20
C LEU A 81 7.54 9.10 -13.09
N ALA A 82 8.24 9.40 -11.99
CA ALA A 82 9.60 8.93 -11.72
C ALA A 82 9.69 7.54 -11.06
N GLY A 83 8.58 6.86 -10.76
CA GLY A 83 8.57 5.52 -10.15
C GLY A 83 7.80 5.39 -8.85
N GLY A 84 7.20 6.49 -8.36
CA GLY A 84 6.43 6.49 -7.12
C GLY A 84 5.06 5.80 -7.25
N LEU A 85 4.53 5.34 -6.11
CA LEU A 85 3.14 4.90 -6.00
C LEU A 85 2.26 6.05 -5.48
N LEU A 86 1.17 6.35 -6.18
CA LEU A 86 0.09 7.22 -5.68
C LEU A 86 -1.16 6.40 -5.40
N ILE A 87 -1.74 6.59 -4.20
CA ILE A 87 -3.05 6.05 -3.82
C ILE A 87 -3.95 7.25 -3.50
N THR A 88 -5.11 7.35 -4.14
CA THR A 88 -6.09 8.38 -3.82
C THR A 88 -7.19 7.85 -2.93
N GLU A 89 -7.85 8.74 -2.21
CA GLU A 89 -9.15 8.52 -1.59
C GLU A 89 -10.15 9.55 -2.11
N TRP A 90 -11.34 9.07 -2.47
CA TRP A 90 -12.52 9.86 -2.86
C TRP A 90 -12.22 10.99 -3.85
N SER A 91 -12.41 12.25 -3.47
CA SER A 91 -12.28 13.41 -4.36
C SER A 91 -10.85 13.69 -4.81
N ALA A 92 -9.82 13.12 -4.19
CA ALA A 92 -8.45 13.20 -4.71
C ALA A 92 -8.32 12.50 -6.09
N ALA A 93 -9.30 11.68 -6.48
CA ALA A 93 -9.40 11.12 -7.82
C ALA A 93 -9.52 12.19 -8.91
N GLU A 94 -10.29 13.27 -8.68
CA GLU A 94 -10.55 14.32 -9.68
C GLU A 94 -9.25 14.99 -10.13
N TRP A 95 -8.45 15.51 -9.20
CA TRP A 95 -7.15 16.06 -9.55
C TRP A 95 -6.24 15.04 -10.25
N THR A 96 -6.21 13.80 -9.76
CA THR A 96 -5.29 12.77 -10.28
C THR A 96 -5.62 12.39 -11.73
N LEU A 97 -6.90 12.36 -12.07
CA LEU A 97 -7.43 11.98 -13.37
C LEU A 97 -7.51 13.18 -14.31
N ASP A 98 -8.14 14.27 -13.90
CA ASP A 98 -8.54 15.36 -14.81
C ASP A 98 -7.46 16.44 -14.93
N ILE A 99 -6.64 16.65 -13.89
CA ILE A 99 -5.62 17.72 -13.84
C ILE A 99 -4.22 17.15 -14.05
N ALA A 100 -3.84 16.15 -13.26
CA ALA A 100 -2.53 15.50 -13.35
C ALA A 100 -2.44 14.53 -14.53
N ASN A 101 -3.60 14.08 -15.05
CA ASN A 101 -3.72 13.16 -16.18
C ASN A 101 -2.82 11.93 -16.04
N LEU A 102 -2.80 11.35 -14.83
CA LEU A 102 -1.95 10.20 -14.53
C LEU A 102 -2.53 8.90 -15.11
N LEU A 103 -3.84 8.82 -15.30
CA LEU A 103 -4.52 7.70 -15.95
C LEU A 103 -5.53 8.21 -16.97
N ASN A 104 -5.76 7.42 -18.03
CA ASN A 104 -6.76 7.71 -19.05
C ASN A 104 -8.17 7.36 -18.54
N ALA A 105 -8.72 8.19 -17.67
CA ALA A 105 -10.03 8.08 -17.07
C ALA A 105 -10.43 9.47 -16.53
N ASP A 106 -11.72 9.69 -16.30
CA ASP A 106 -12.23 10.96 -15.78
C ASP A 106 -12.83 10.82 -14.39
N GLY A 107 -12.57 11.81 -13.54
CA GLY A 107 -13.24 12.03 -12.26
C GLY A 107 -14.62 12.65 -12.45
N GLY A 108 -15.59 12.23 -11.63
CA GLY A 108 -16.97 12.69 -11.72
C GLY A 108 -17.37 13.52 -10.50
N THR A 109 -18.54 13.21 -9.95
CA THR A 109 -19.09 13.87 -8.75
C THR A 109 -19.27 12.88 -7.61
N ASN A 110 -19.46 13.42 -6.39
CA ASN A 110 -19.88 12.62 -5.24
C ASN A 110 -21.26 11.97 -5.45
N SER A 111 -21.37 10.70 -5.04
CA SER A 111 -22.60 9.91 -5.05
C SER A 111 -22.70 9.05 -3.79
N PHE A 112 -23.88 9.03 -3.16
CA PHE A 112 -24.22 7.99 -2.18
C PHE A 112 -24.61 6.72 -2.91
N ILE A 113 -23.92 5.62 -2.61
CA ILE A 113 -24.05 4.34 -3.32
C ILE A 113 -24.78 3.26 -2.51
N GLY A 114 -25.20 3.59 -1.28
CA GLY A 114 -25.91 2.68 -0.37
C GLY A 114 -25.12 2.37 0.89
N SER A 115 -25.77 1.78 1.88
CA SER A 115 -25.09 1.41 3.13
C SER A 115 -24.37 0.07 3.02
N ASN A 116 -23.13 0.02 3.51
CA ASN A 116 -22.28 -1.17 3.52
C ASN A 116 -22.19 -1.83 2.13
N THR A 117 -21.99 -1.00 1.09
CA THR A 117 -22.01 -1.44 -0.30
C THR A 117 -20.89 -2.46 -0.55
N PRO A 118 -21.17 -3.62 -1.16
CA PRO A 118 -20.15 -4.61 -1.47
C PRO A 118 -19.21 -4.11 -2.57
N VAL A 119 -17.92 -4.19 -2.31
CA VAL A 119 -16.82 -3.93 -3.25
C VAL A 119 -16.24 -5.26 -3.70
N THR A 120 -16.39 -5.57 -4.98
CA THR A 120 -15.93 -6.82 -5.59
C THR A 120 -14.64 -6.56 -6.33
N LEU A 121 -13.55 -7.21 -5.93
CA LEU A 121 -12.30 -7.18 -6.69
C LEU A 121 -12.45 -7.99 -7.97
N THR A 122 -12.00 -7.41 -9.07
CA THR A 122 -11.96 -8.06 -10.38
C THR A 122 -10.77 -9.02 -10.47
N ALA A 123 -10.67 -9.77 -11.56
CA ALA A 123 -9.49 -10.59 -11.84
C ALA A 123 -8.19 -9.76 -11.85
N ALA A 124 -8.22 -8.52 -12.36
CA ALA A 124 -7.07 -7.62 -12.36
C ALA A 124 -6.69 -7.19 -10.93
N GLY A 125 -7.67 -6.81 -10.09
CA GLY A 125 -7.40 -6.46 -8.70
C GLY A 125 -6.85 -7.64 -7.88
N LEU A 126 -7.36 -8.85 -8.13
CA LEU A 126 -6.86 -10.07 -7.48
C LEU A 126 -5.45 -10.44 -7.95
N ALA A 127 -5.11 -10.22 -9.23
CA ALA A 127 -3.77 -10.45 -9.75
C ALA A 127 -2.72 -9.54 -9.09
N LEU A 128 -3.12 -8.34 -8.66
CA LEU A 128 -2.30 -7.41 -7.87
C LEU A 128 -2.30 -7.73 -6.36
N ASN A 129 -2.85 -8.87 -5.95
CA ASN A 129 -2.96 -9.27 -4.54
C ASN A 129 -3.76 -8.29 -3.65
N LEU A 130 -4.61 -7.43 -4.23
CA LEU A 130 -5.40 -6.46 -3.47
C LEU A 130 -6.43 -7.12 -2.53
N GLY A 131 -6.79 -8.38 -2.81
CA GLY A 131 -7.75 -9.16 -2.03
C GLY A 131 -7.15 -10.04 -0.94
N MET A 132 -5.84 -10.02 -0.72
CA MET A 132 -5.24 -10.88 0.29
C MET A 132 -5.80 -10.58 1.69
N GLY A 133 -6.29 -11.61 2.37
CA GLY A 133 -6.92 -11.46 3.69
C GLY A 133 -8.31 -10.83 3.67
N LEU A 134 -8.92 -10.61 2.49
CA LEU A 134 -10.26 -10.06 2.33
C LEU A 134 -11.24 -11.10 1.76
N PRO A 135 -12.52 -11.07 2.15
CA PRO A 135 -13.56 -11.70 1.35
C PRO A 135 -13.70 -10.95 0.00
N ASN A 136 -14.26 -11.62 -1.01
CA ASN A 136 -14.59 -11.00 -2.28
C ASN A 136 -16.04 -11.34 -2.68
N PRO A 137 -17.00 -10.41 -2.54
CA PRO A 137 -16.82 -9.00 -2.17
C PRO A 137 -16.46 -8.77 -0.70
N TYR A 138 -15.84 -7.62 -0.41
CA TYR A 138 -15.74 -7.05 0.94
C TYR A 138 -16.69 -5.85 1.07
N SER A 139 -17.00 -5.45 2.30
CA SER A 139 -17.72 -4.21 2.61
C SER A 139 -17.16 -3.64 3.91
N ASP A 140 -17.27 -2.33 4.13
CA ASP A 140 -16.65 -1.71 5.30
C ASP A 140 -17.48 -0.57 5.92
N GLY A 141 -18.79 -0.79 6.05
CA GLY A 141 -19.73 0.18 6.60
C GLY A 141 -19.58 1.55 5.93
N PRO A 142 -19.36 2.63 6.70
CA PRO A 142 -19.31 4.01 6.18
C PRO A 142 -18.19 4.23 5.14
N ARG A 143 -17.14 3.40 5.13
CA ARG A 143 -16.03 3.47 4.16
C ARG A 143 -16.36 2.93 2.76
N THR A 144 -17.62 2.54 2.56
CA THR A 144 -18.15 1.98 1.30
C THR A 144 -19.52 2.57 0.96
N GLU A 145 -19.84 3.76 1.50
CA GLU A 145 -21.17 4.38 1.32
C GLU A 145 -21.21 5.52 0.31
N PHE A 146 -20.08 6.17 0.10
CA PHE A 146 -19.94 7.24 -0.87
C PHE A 146 -18.83 6.93 -1.85
N GLN A 147 -19.02 7.43 -3.06
CA GLN A 147 -18.09 7.28 -4.15
C GLN A 147 -17.95 8.61 -4.87
N TRP A 148 -16.72 8.93 -5.26
CA TRP A 148 -16.45 9.86 -6.35
C TRP A 148 -16.59 9.11 -7.67
N THR A 149 -17.59 9.46 -8.49
CA THR A 149 -17.88 8.66 -9.68
C THR A 149 -16.71 8.66 -10.67
N LEU A 150 -16.53 7.55 -11.38
CA LEU A 150 -15.49 7.36 -12.38
C LEU A 150 -16.14 7.16 -13.74
N SER A 151 -15.59 7.78 -14.78
CA SER A 151 -16.11 7.66 -16.14
C SER A 151 -15.00 7.63 -17.18
N ASN A 152 -15.37 7.39 -18.45
CA ASN A 152 -14.47 7.42 -19.60
C ASN A 152 -13.17 6.59 -19.40
N ILE A 153 -13.27 5.43 -18.73
CA ILE A 153 -12.13 4.53 -18.51
C ILE A 153 -11.56 4.07 -19.85
N GLY A 154 -10.40 4.59 -20.20
CA GLY A 154 -9.74 4.39 -21.47
C GLY A 154 -8.68 3.28 -21.45
N ALA A 155 -7.93 3.19 -22.54
CA ALA A 155 -6.90 2.16 -22.69
C ALA A 155 -5.78 2.30 -21.65
N GLY A 156 -5.30 1.15 -21.15
CA GLY A 156 -4.20 1.08 -20.17
C GLY A 156 -4.62 1.26 -18.71
N VAL A 157 -5.92 1.46 -18.46
CA VAL A 157 -6.49 1.54 -17.10
C VAL A 157 -7.21 0.24 -16.77
N ASP A 158 -6.78 -0.41 -15.69
CA ASP A 158 -7.42 -1.60 -15.17
C ASP A 158 -8.54 -1.24 -14.19
N ILE A 159 -9.70 -1.86 -14.36
CA ILE A 159 -10.76 -1.84 -13.35
C ILE A 159 -10.42 -2.91 -12.32
N LEU A 160 -9.97 -2.49 -11.14
CA LEU A 160 -9.46 -3.36 -10.07
C LEU A 160 -10.56 -3.80 -9.10
N ALA A 161 -11.59 -2.98 -8.92
CA ALA A 161 -12.77 -3.33 -8.16
C ALA A 161 -14.03 -2.64 -8.68
N THR A 162 -15.19 -3.26 -8.47
CA THR A 162 -16.51 -2.72 -8.81
C THR A 162 -17.46 -2.77 -7.64
N ILE A 163 -18.43 -1.87 -7.61
CA ILE A 163 -19.62 -1.92 -6.74
C ILE A 163 -20.83 -2.49 -7.52
N PRO A 164 -22.03 -2.66 -6.91
CA PRO A 164 -23.21 -3.16 -7.61
C PRO A 164 -23.51 -2.42 -8.92
N GLY A 165 -23.98 -3.16 -9.92
CA GLY A 165 -24.15 -2.65 -11.28
C GLY A 165 -22.87 -2.70 -12.14
N ASN A 166 -21.80 -3.34 -11.64
CA ASN A 166 -20.46 -3.37 -12.27
C ASN A 166 -19.84 -1.98 -12.45
N THR A 167 -20.25 -1.02 -11.60
CA THR A 167 -19.69 0.33 -11.62
C THR A 167 -18.26 0.29 -11.06
N PRO A 168 -17.25 0.82 -11.79
CA PRO A 168 -15.87 0.87 -11.30
C PRO A 168 -15.78 1.66 -10.00
N ALA A 169 -15.10 1.11 -9.00
CA ALA A 169 -14.89 1.74 -7.70
C ALA A 169 -13.40 1.96 -7.41
N ILE A 170 -12.56 1.05 -7.90
CA ILE A 170 -11.12 1.14 -7.80
C ILE A 170 -10.54 0.86 -9.17
N ILE A 171 -9.75 1.78 -9.68
CA ILE A 171 -9.01 1.65 -10.93
C ILE A 171 -7.52 1.84 -10.68
N GLY A 172 -6.68 1.36 -11.59
CA GLY A 172 -5.27 1.67 -11.53
C GLY A 172 -4.56 1.39 -12.83
N GLY A 173 -3.32 1.81 -12.90
CA GLY A 173 -2.48 1.60 -14.08
C GLY A 173 -1.10 2.21 -13.90
N GLN A 174 -0.27 1.97 -14.90
CA GLN A 174 1.06 2.54 -14.97
C GLN A 174 1.01 4.02 -15.34
N SER A 175 1.79 4.82 -14.62
CA SER A 175 1.87 6.28 -14.79
C SER A 175 3.33 6.68 -14.89
N GLY A 176 3.85 6.79 -16.12
CA GLY A 176 5.29 6.89 -16.35
C GLY A 176 6.02 5.64 -15.86
N SER A 177 7.05 5.81 -15.03
CA SER A 177 7.75 4.69 -14.38
C SER A 177 7.07 4.20 -13.10
N GLY A 178 6.07 4.92 -12.59
CA GLY A 178 5.36 4.58 -11.35
C GLY A 178 4.00 3.98 -11.58
N TYR A 179 3.19 3.98 -10.52
CA TYR A 179 1.86 3.37 -10.52
C TYR A 179 0.86 4.29 -9.82
N THR A 180 -0.34 4.40 -10.39
CA THR A 180 -1.45 5.15 -9.79
C THR A 180 -2.59 4.21 -9.47
N LEU A 181 -3.04 4.24 -8.21
CA LEU A 181 -4.24 3.59 -7.73
C LEU A 181 -5.27 4.66 -7.37
N ILE A 182 -6.42 4.62 -8.03
CA ILE A 182 -7.56 5.44 -7.67
C ILE A 182 -8.50 4.59 -6.83
N ASN A 183 -8.56 4.86 -5.52
CA ASN A 183 -9.68 4.40 -4.72
C ASN A 183 -10.70 5.54 -4.64
N SER A 184 -11.80 5.38 -5.37
CA SER A 184 -12.82 6.44 -5.46
C SER A 184 -13.81 6.42 -4.31
N LEU A 185 -13.70 5.45 -3.39
CA LEU A 185 -14.58 5.34 -2.24
C LEU A 185 -14.16 6.33 -1.16
N ASP A 186 -15.17 6.89 -0.50
CA ASP A 186 -14.98 7.67 0.72
C ASP A 186 -14.56 6.77 1.87
N TRP A 187 -13.44 7.07 2.54
CA TRP A 187 -13.03 6.35 3.74
C TRP A 187 -13.64 6.88 5.05
N ALA A 188 -14.77 7.57 4.94
CA ALA A 188 -15.51 8.21 6.01
C ALA A 188 -14.71 9.29 6.75
N ASP A 189 -15.38 9.96 7.69
CA ASP A 189 -14.79 10.99 8.56
C ASP A 189 -13.83 10.43 9.62
N SER A 190 -13.71 9.10 9.71
CA SER A 190 -12.71 8.45 10.55
C SER A 190 -12.25 7.13 9.94
N PHE A 191 -10.95 7.02 9.69
CA PHE A 191 -10.31 5.75 9.38
C PHE A 191 -10.15 4.91 10.65
N PRO A 192 -10.33 3.58 10.59
CA PRO A 192 -10.14 2.72 11.75
C PRO A 192 -8.67 2.65 12.16
N GLU A 193 -8.40 2.69 13.47
CA GLU A 193 -7.04 2.76 14.01
C GLU A 193 -6.30 1.39 14.03
N SER A 194 -7.02 0.27 14.01
CA SER A 194 -6.43 -1.06 14.20
C SER A 194 -6.68 -2.06 13.06
N ALA A 195 -7.93 -2.24 12.62
CA ALA A 195 -8.25 -3.17 11.55
C ALA A 195 -9.58 -2.83 10.87
N SER A 196 -9.63 -3.06 9.56
CA SER A 196 -10.85 -3.01 8.76
C SER A 196 -10.63 -3.62 7.37
N ALA A 197 -11.71 -3.81 6.61
CA ALA A 197 -11.58 -4.29 5.24
C ALA A 197 -10.90 -3.25 4.34
N SER A 198 -11.30 -1.97 4.41
CA SER A 198 -10.63 -0.90 3.64
C SER A 198 -9.17 -0.67 4.08
N GLY A 199 -8.87 -0.86 5.37
CA GLY A 199 -7.50 -0.85 5.89
C GLY A 199 -6.66 -2.01 5.37
N THR A 200 -7.21 -3.22 5.33
CA THR A 200 -6.52 -4.39 4.75
C THR A 200 -6.27 -4.18 3.26
N TRP A 201 -7.25 -3.64 2.53
CA TRP A 201 -7.06 -3.25 1.12
C TRP A 201 -5.92 -2.24 0.96
N LEU A 202 -5.86 -1.19 1.80
CA LEU A 202 -4.80 -0.18 1.77
C LEU A 202 -3.42 -0.80 2.03
N LEU A 203 -3.30 -1.72 2.99
CA LEU A 203 -2.05 -2.45 3.23
C LEU A 203 -1.64 -3.31 2.03
N ASN A 204 -2.61 -3.93 1.36
CA ASN A 204 -2.35 -4.70 0.14
C ASN A 204 -1.90 -3.79 -1.02
N ALA A 205 -2.53 -2.62 -1.19
CA ALA A 205 -2.14 -1.63 -2.18
C ALA A 205 -0.69 -1.14 -1.98
N LEU A 206 -0.27 -0.95 -0.73
CA LEU A 206 1.10 -0.56 -0.40
C LEU A 206 2.15 -1.65 -0.69
N ASN A 207 1.74 -2.92 -0.89
CA ASN A 207 2.66 -3.96 -1.33
C ASN A 207 3.07 -3.81 -2.80
N LEU A 208 2.40 -2.98 -3.61
CA LEU A 208 2.82 -2.72 -4.98
C LEU A 208 4.20 -2.06 -5.06
N VAL A 209 4.52 -1.22 -4.07
CA VAL A 209 5.88 -0.62 -3.96
C VAL A 209 6.98 -1.68 -3.80
N ARG A 210 6.61 -2.92 -3.42
CA ARG A 210 7.54 -4.01 -3.15
C ARG A 210 7.79 -4.93 -4.34
N SER A 211 7.10 -4.70 -5.47
CA SER A 211 7.17 -5.58 -6.65
C SER A 211 8.26 -5.21 -7.67
N GLU A 212 8.93 -4.07 -7.49
CA GLU A 212 10.14 -3.70 -8.24
C GLU A 212 11.42 -4.18 -7.52
N PRO A 213 12.45 -4.68 -8.23
CA PRO A 213 13.65 -5.25 -7.63
C PRO A 213 14.61 -4.14 -7.19
N ASN A 214 14.31 -3.44 -6.09
CA ASN A 214 15.32 -2.61 -5.42
C ASN A 214 15.94 -3.40 -4.25
N PRO A 215 17.26 -3.70 -4.28
CA PRO A 215 17.91 -4.52 -3.27
C PRO A 215 18.00 -3.74 -1.96
N VAL A 216 17.09 -4.03 -1.03
CA VAL A 216 17.30 -3.66 0.38
C VAL A 216 18.53 -4.43 0.86
N PRO A 217 19.56 -3.78 1.46
CA PRO A 217 20.67 -4.50 2.07
C PRO A 217 20.10 -5.46 3.10
N ALA A 218 20.42 -6.75 2.98
CA ALA A 218 19.93 -7.76 3.91
C ALA A 218 20.27 -7.36 5.36
N PRO A 219 19.33 -7.51 6.32
CA PRO A 219 19.59 -7.16 7.71
C PRO A 219 20.79 -7.98 8.24
N ALA A 220 21.63 -7.33 9.05
CA ALA A 220 22.89 -7.86 9.59
C ALA A 220 22.79 -9.23 10.30
N THR A 221 21.58 -9.71 10.55
CA THR A 221 21.24 -11.04 11.06
C THR A 221 21.76 -12.18 10.16
N LEU A 222 21.80 -12.00 8.83
CA LEU A 222 22.38 -12.97 7.90
C LEU A 222 23.91 -13.07 8.02
N VAL A 223 24.57 -11.94 8.31
CA VAL A 223 26.03 -11.87 8.50
C VAL A 223 26.44 -12.53 9.83
N LEU A 224 25.66 -12.34 10.90
CA LEU A 224 25.90 -13.01 12.18
C LEU A 224 25.72 -14.54 12.10
N LEU A 225 24.77 -15.03 11.30
CA LEU A 225 24.59 -16.47 11.07
C LEU A 225 25.79 -17.08 10.31
N LEU A 226 26.30 -16.37 9.29
CA LEU A 226 27.48 -16.77 8.52
C LEU A 226 28.76 -16.77 9.38
N ILE A 227 28.96 -15.77 10.24
CA ILE A 227 30.11 -15.73 11.17
C ILE A 227 29.99 -16.84 12.23
N GLY A 228 28.78 -17.12 12.73
CA GLY A 228 28.53 -18.21 13.67
C GLY A 228 28.88 -19.59 13.11
N LEU A 229 28.54 -19.86 11.85
CA LEU A 229 28.88 -21.12 11.17
C LEU A 229 30.40 -21.26 10.91
N VAL A 230 31.08 -20.18 10.54
CA VAL A 230 32.54 -20.18 10.38
C VAL A 230 33.25 -20.42 11.73
N GLY A 231 32.77 -19.83 12.83
CA GLY A 231 33.30 -20.07 14.17
C GLY A 231 33.18 -21.53 14.65
N ILE A 232 32.06 -22.21 14.32
CA ILE A 232 31.83 -23.61 14.69
C ILE A 232 32.73 -24.58 13.88
N THR A 233 33.01 -24.26 12.61
CA THR A 233 33.93 -25.07 11.79
C THR A 233 35.40 -24.88 12.20
N ALA A 234 35.82 -23.67 12.55
CA ALA A 234 37.18 -23.39 13.03
C ALA A 234 37.46 -24.05 14.40
N ALA A 235 36.47 -24.09 15.31
CA ALA A 235 36.62 -24.73 16.62
C ALA A 235 36.74 -26.27 16.54
N ARG A 236 36.27 -26.90 15.45
CA ARG A 236 36.47 -28.34 15.20
C ARG A 236 37.85 -28.68 14.62
N SER A 237 38.53 -27.72 13.98
CA SER A 237 39.85 -27.92 13.36
C SER A 237 41.01 -27.92 14.37
N ASN A 238 40.82 -27.36 15.57
CA ASN A 238 41.88 -27.19 16.57
C ASN A 238 41.87 -28.23 17.71
N LYS A 239 41.11 -29.32 17.57
CA LYS A 239 41.23 -30.50 18.42
C LYS A 239 41.80 -31.67 17.60
N LYS A 240 43.13 -31.67 17.44
CA LYS A 240 43.90 -32.90 17.24
C LYS A 240 44.16 -33.54 18.60
#